data_AF-A0A538RI53-F1
#
_entry.id   AF-A0A538RI53-F1
#
_cell.length_a   1.000
_cell.length_b   1.000
_cell.length_c   1.000
_cell.angle_alpha   90.00
_cell.angle_beta   90.00
_cell.angle_gamma   90.00
#
_symmetry.space_group_name_H-M   'P 1'
#
loop_
_entity.id
_entity.type
_entity.pdbx_description
1 polymer ?
#
loop_
_entity_poly.entity_id
_entity_poly.type
_entity_poly.pdbx_seq_one_letter_code
_entity_poly.pdbx_strand_id
1 'polypeptide(L)'
;MHGAILVLLLASFLLSGCSGGPAAPLDMTALNPGHDHGKIAAFYRHEAVVSRQQAEELTHRAVVYEWLFGRESEWVTGTRLLAQFYEEAAREEEQLASRHLELLSDGLAPSPPTRSLGH
;
A
#
# COMPACT_ATOMS: atom_id res chain seq x y z
N MET A 1 20.12 27.82 -40.06
CA MET A 1 20.93 26.73 -39.46
C MET A 1 20.26 26.12 -38.21
N HIS A 2 19.76 26.92 -37.27
CA HIS A 2 19.12 26.42 -36.03
C HIS A 2 17.79 25.65 -36.24
N GLY A 3 16.96 26.07 -37.20
CA GLY A 3 15.68 25.40 -37.49
C GLY A 3 15.82 23.96 -38.01
N ALA A 4 16.84 23.69 -38.82
CA ALA A 4 17.09 22.34 -39.35
C ALA A 4 17.55 21.37 -38.25
N ILE A 5 18.32 21.87 -37.28
CA ILE A 5 18.79 21.09 -36.12
C ILE A 5 17.59 20.75 -35.22
N LEU A 6 16.68 21.70 -35.01
CA LEU A 6 15.49 21.48 -34.18
C LEU A 6 14.54 20.44 -34.78
N VAL A 7 14.39 20.45 -36.12
CA VAL A 7 13.59 19.44 -36.85
C VAL A 7 14.22 18.05 -36.77
N LEU A 8 15.56 17.95 -36.88
CA LEU A 8 16.29 16.69 -36.74
C LEU A 8 16.20 16.09 -35.33
N LEU A 9 16.23 16.94 -34.30
CA LEU A 9 16.09 16.52 -32.90
C LEU A 9 14.67 16.05 -32.58
N LEU A 10 13.65 16.72 -33.11
CA LEU A 10 12.25 16.29 -32.98
C LEU A 10 11.97 14.97 -33.70
N ALA A 11 12.53 14.79 -34.90
CA ALA A 11 12.37 13.56 -35.67
C ALA A 11 13.00 12.34 -34.99
N SER A 12 14.18 12.51 -34.37
CA SER A 12 14.86 11.43 -33.63
C SER A 12 14.14 11.05 -32.33
N PHE A 13 13.47 12.01 -31.67
CA PHE A 13 12.62 11.73 -30.51
C PHE A 13 11.39 10.90 -30.86
N LEU A 14 10.77 11.16 -32.02
CA LEU A 14 9.59 10.42 -32.50
C LEU A 14 9.91 8.99 -32.95
N LEU A 15 11.12 8.74 -33.44
CA LEU A 15 11.60 7.41 -33.85
C LEU A 15 12.04 6.54 -32.66
N SER A 16 12.17 7.11 -31.46
CA SER A 16 12.49 6.39 -30.23
C SER A 16 11.25 5.84 -29.50
N GLY A 17 10.08 5.86 -30.16
CA GLY A 17 8.89 5.18 -29.69
C GLY A 17 9.12 3.68 -29.65
N CYS A 18 9.16 3.14 -28.43
CA CYS A 18 9.26 1.72 -28.05
C CYS A 18 9.20 0.73 -29.21
N SER A 19 10.33 0.08 -29.52
CA SER A 19 10.36 -1.22 -30.18
C SER A 19 9.80 -2.28 -29.22
N GLY A 20 8.51 -2.18 -28.89
CA GLY A 20 7.74 -3.23 -28.26
C GLY A 20 7.42 -4.26 -29.32
N GLY A 21 8.33 -5.21 -29.56
CA GLY A 21 7.96 -6.46 -30.21
C GLY A 21 6.80 -7.11 -29.46
N PRO A 22 5.98 -7.97 -30.10
CA PRO A 22 4.85 -8.62 -29.44
C PRO A 22 5.37 -9.33 -28.20
N ALA A 23 5.09 -8.75 -27.03
CA ALA A 23 5.45 -9.36 -25.76
C ALA A 23 4.76 -10.71 -25.72
N ALA A 24 5.53 -11.78 -25.53
CA ALA A 24 4.97 -13.10 -25.29
C ALA A 24 3.88 -12.97 -24.21
N PRO A 25 2.71 -13.60 -24.38
CA PRO A 25 1.64 -13.48 -23.39
C PRO A 25 2.22 -13.86 -22.04
N LEU A 26 2.12 -12.94 -21.08
CA LEU A 26 2.58 -13.15 -19.71
C LEU A 26 1.90 -14.43 -19.20
N ASP A 27 2.73 -15.41 -18.83
CA ASP A 27 2.24 -16.67 -18.30
C ASP A 27 1.61 -16.42 -16.92
N MET A 28 0.29 -16.23 -16.94
CA MET A 28 -0.54 -15.96 -15.77
C MET A 28 -0.72 -17.20 -14.88
N THR A 29 -0.20 -18.36 -15.28
CA THR A 29 -0.33 -19.61 -14.49
C THR A 29 0.63 -19.69 -13.31
N ALA A 30 1.65 -18.82 -13.26
CA ALA A 30 2.58 -18.70 -12.12
C ALA A 30 2.08 -17.77 -11.00
N LEU A 31 0.97 -17.05 -11.21
CA LEU A 31 0.41 -16.14 -10.20
C LEU A 31 -0.40 -16.96 -9.19
N ASN A 32 0.11 -17.11 -7.97
CA ASN A 32 -0.68 -17.67 -6.86
C ASN A 32 -1.30 -16.50 -6.07
N PRO A 33 -2.57 -16.14 -6.34
CA PRO A 33 -3.21 -14.99 -5.70
C PRO A 33 -3.29 -15.10 -4.18
N GLY A 34 -3.36 -16.31 -3.62
CA GLY A 34 -3.33 -16.51 -2.17
C GLY A 34 -1.98 -16.16 -1.53
N HIS A 35 -0.87 -16.46 -2.21
CA HIS A 35 0.48 -16.11 -1.72
C HIS A 35 0.69 -14.59 -1.68
N ASP A 36 0.08 -13.88 -2.63
CA ASP A 36 0.14 -12.42 -2.69
C ASP A 36 -0.70 -11.77 -1.59
N HIS A 37 -1.92 -12.26 -1.31
CA HIS A 37 -2.74 -11.74 -0.20
C HIS A 37 -2.09 -11.94 1.18
N GLY A 38 -1.42 -13.07 1.42
CA GLY A 38 -0.69 -13.30 2.67
C GLY A 38 0.45 -12.30 2.88
N LYS A 39 1.21 -11.98 1.82
CA LYS A 39 2.28 -10.97 1.88
C LYS A 39 1.74 -9.56 2.07
N ILE A 40 0.67 -9.21 1.37
CA ILE A 40 0.02 -7.90 1.52
C ILE A 40 -0.53 -7.72 2.93
N ALA A 41 -1.17 -8.75 3.51
CA ALA A 41 -1.62 -8.71 4.89
C ALA A 41 -0.47 -8.51 5.88
N ALA A 42 0.66 -9.22 5.69
CA ALA A 42 1.84 -9.06 6.54
C ALA A 42 2.44 -7.65 6.45
N PHE A 43 2.45 -7.04 5.26
CA PHE A 43 2.87 -5.66 5.06
C PHE A 43 2.00 -4.69 5.86
N TYR A 44 0.66 -4.74 5.71
CA TYR A 44 -0.22 -3.83 6.44
C TYR A 44 -0.19 -4.03 7.96
N ARG A 45 0.02 -5.27 8.44
CA ARG A 45 0.25 -5.50 9.88
C ARG A 45 1.53 -4.85 10.37
N HIS A 46 2.58 -4.84 9.56
CA HIS A 46 3.82 -4.16 9.92
C HIS A 46 3.62 -2.65 10.00
N GLU A 47 2.98 -2.06 8.99
CA GLU A 47 2.66 -0.62 8.98
C GLU A 47 1.79 -0.25 10.19
N ALA A 48 0.79 -1.08 10.54
CA ALA A 48 -0.04 -0.86 11.72
C ALA A 48 0.77 -0.74 13.02
N VAL A 49 1.83 -1.57 13.17
CA VAL A 49 2.73 -1.49 14.32
C VAL A 49 3.56 -0.21 14.28
N VAL A 50 4.09 0.16 13.12
CA VAL A 50 4.87 1.40 12.94
C VAL A 50 4.02 2.62 13.27
N SER A 51 2.78 2.68 12.77
CA SER A 51 1.81 3.75 13.04
C SER A 51 1.49 3.85 14.54
N ARG A 52 1.26 2.73 15.24
CA ARG A 52 1.06 2.73 16.71
C ARG A 52 2.26 3.30 17.46
N GLN A 53 3.48 2.91 17.07
CA GLN A 53 4.69 3.42 17.70
C GLN A 53 4.81 4.95 17.53
N GLN A 54 4.47 5.48 16.35
CA GLN A 54 4.45 6.92 16.12
C GLN A 54 3.38 7.63 16.96
N ALA A 55 2.18 7.06 17.07
CA ALA A 55 1.11 7.58 17.92
C ALA A 55 1.54 7.63 19.41
N GLU A 56 2.19 6.58 19.90
CA GLU A 56 2.73 6.51 21.27
C GLU A 56 3.82 7.56 21.49
N GLU A 57 4.77 7.69 20.57
CA GLU A 57 5.85 8.68 20.66
C GLU A 57 5.29 10.11 20.72
N LEU A 58 4.34 10.44 19.84
CA LEU A 58 3.70 11.75 19.80
C LEU A 58 2.86 12.01 21.06
N THR A 59 2.18 10.99 21.58
CA THR A 59 1.45 11.09 22.85
C THR A 59 2.38 11.48 23.99
N HIS A 60 3.55 10.84 24.10
CA HIS A 60 4.56 11.22 25.10
C HIS A 60 5.09 12.64 24.86
N ARG A 61 5.37 12.99 23.60
CA ARG A 61 5.85 14.33 23.24
C ARG A 61 4.85 15.44 23.60
N ALA A 62 3.55 15.18 23.43
CA ALA A 62 2.50 16.13 23.80
C ALA A 62 2.52 16.46 25.29
N VAL A 63 2.85 15.49 26.17
CA VAL A 63 3.02 15.73 27.61
C VAL A 63 4.20 16.67 27.89
N VAL A 64 5.32 16.47 27.19
CA VAL A 64 6.50 17.35 27.31
C VAL A 64 6.16 18.76 26.83
N TYR A 65 5.45 18.89 25.71
CA TYR A 65 5.01 20.20 25.20
C TYR A 65 3.99 20.89 26.10
N GLU A 66 3.09 20.15 26.74
CA GLU A 66 2.16 20.72 27.73
C GLU A 66 2.92 21.34 28.90
N TRP A 67 3.99 20.69 29.36
CA TRP A 67 4.84 21.22 30.42
C TRP A 67 5.61 22.49 29.99
N LEU A 68 6.12 22.53 28.76
CA LEU A 68 6.95 23.64 28.26
C LEU A 68 6.14 24.86 27.81
N PHE A 69 5.03 24.63 27.13
CA PHE A 69 4.30 25.66 26.39
C PHE A 69 2.87 25.88 26.91
N GLY A 70 2.43 25.08 27.88
CA GLY A 70 1.07 25.09 28.38
C GLY A 70 0.11 24.27 27.53
N ARG A 71 -0.98 23.81 28.16
CA ARG A 71 -1.97 22.89 27.57
C ARG A 71 -2.63 23.40 26.29
N GLU A 72 -2.92 24.70 26.25
CA GLU A 72 -3.65 25.34 25.14
C GLU A 72 -2.72 25.78 24.00
N SER A 73 -1.43 25.41 24.04
CA SER A 73 -0.50 25.74 22.97
C SER A 73 -0.82 24.96 21.70
N GLU A 74 -0.70 25.61 20.55
CA GLU A 74 -0.78 24.98 19.22
C GLU A 74 0.20 23.79 19.08
N TRP A 75 1.33 23.81 19.78
CA TRP A 75 2.27 22.69 19.81
C TRP A 75 1.65 21.44 20.44
N VAL A 76 0.89 21.60 21.52
CA VAL A 76 0.19 20.51 22.21
C VAL A 76 -0.96 20.01 21.34
N THR A 77 -1.78 20.94 20.85
CA THR A 77 -2.94 20.63 19.99
C THR A 77 -2.52 19.88 18.74
N GLY A 78 -1.53 20.40 18.00
CA GLY A 78 -1.03 19.78 16.78
C GLY A 78 -0.42 18.40 17.03
N THR A 79 0.35 18.23 18.11
CA THR A 79 0.96 16.94 18.44
C THR A 79 -0.08 15.89 18.84
N ARG A 80 -1.14 16.28 19.57
CA ARG A 80 -2.26 15.39 19.90
C ARG A 80 -3.04 14.97 18.66
N LEU A 81 -3.29 15.89 17.73
CA LEU A 81 -3.95 15.59 16.46
C LEU A 81 -3.11 14.61 15.63
N LEU A 82 -1.79 14.80 15.56
CA LEU A 82 -0.89 13.85 14.89
C LEU A 82 -0.91 12.47 15.56
N ALA A 83 -0.90 12.41 16.89
CA ALA A 83 -1.01 11.14 17.61
C ALA A 83 -2.32 10.40 17.28
N GLN A 84 -3.43 11.13 17.24
CA GLN A 84 -4.74 10.58 16.86
C GLN A 84 -4.76 10.10 15.41
N PHE A 85 -4.14 10.86 14.50
CA PHE A 85 -4.02 10.47 13.10
C PHE A 85 -3.31 9.12 12.95
N TYR A 86 -2.16 8.94 13.59
CA TYR A 86 -1.42 7.68 13.49
C TYR A 86 -2.11 6.52 14.18
N GLU A 87 -2.85 6.78 15.26
CA GLU A 87 -3.66 5.74 15.90
C GLU A 87 -4.81 5.28 14.98
N GLU A 88 -5.42 6.19 14.22
CA GLU A 88 -6.44 5.81 13.24
C GLU A 88 -5.83 5.10 12.03
N ALA A 89 -4.69 5.59 11.52
CA ALA A 89 -3.95 4.91 10.45
C ALA A 89 -3.63 3.45 10.82
N ALA A 90 -3.17 3.21 12.05
CA ALA A 90 -2.92 1.86 12.54
C ALA A 90 -4.17 0.96 12.53
N ARG A 91 -5.36 1.51 12.81
CA ARG A 91 -6.61 0.76 12.76
C ARG A 91 -7.00 0.44 11.32
N GLU A 92 -6.90 1.40 10.42
CA GLU A 92 -7.18 1.20 9.00
C GLU A 92 -6.25 0.15 8.38
N GLU A 93 -4.97 0.18 8.73
CA GLU A 93 -3.96 -0.79 8.30
C GLU A 93 -4.27 -2.21 8.82
N GLU A 94 -4.66 -2.35 10.10
CA GLU A 94 -5.07 -3.66 10.65
C GLU A 94 -6.35 -4.18 9.97
N GLN A 95 -7.30 -3.30 9.66
CA GLN A 95 -8.52 -3.67 8.91
C GLN A 95 -8.19 -4.12 7.47
N LEU A 96 -7.26 -3.43 6.80
CA LEU A 96 -6.77 -3.83 5.48
C LEU A 96 -6.09 -5.21 5.53
N ALA A 97 -5.22 -5.43 6.52
CA ALA A 97 -4.60 -6.74 6.72
C ALA A 97 -5.63 -7.84 6.94
N SER A 98 -6.63 -7.59 7.78
CA SER A 98 -7.71 -8.54 8.08
C SER A 98 -8.49 -8.92 6.82
N ARG A 99 -8.87 -7.95 5.99
CA ARG A 99 -9.55 -8.20 4.70
C ARG A 99 -8.72 -9.07 3.75
N HIS A 100 -7.40 -8.87 3.71
CA HIS A 100 -6.52 -9.72 2.89
C HIS A 100 -6.39 -11.15 3.42
N LEU A 101 -6.44 -11.35 4.74
CA LEU A 101 -6.48 -12.67 5.34
C LEU A 101 -7.81 -13.40 5.08
N GLU A 102 -8.93 -12.68 5.07
CA GLU A 102 -10.24 -13.23 4.71
C GLU A 102 -10.25 -13.78 3.27
N LEU A 103 -9.68 -13.04 2.32
CA LEU A 103 -9.55 -13.49 0.93
C LEU A 103 -8.68 -14.75 0.79
N LEU A 104 -7.67 -14.92 1.64
CA LEU A 104 -6.84 -16.12 1.69
C LEU A 104 -7.63 -17.33 2.23
N SER A 105 -8.50 -17.12 3.22
CA SER A 105 -9.39 -18.14 3.77
C SER A 105 -10.43 -18.60 2.74
N ASP A 106 -11.05 -17.67 2.02
CA ASP A 106 -12.09 -17.98 1.02
C ASP A 106 -11.53 -18.75 -0.18
N GLY A 107 -10.29 -18.48 -0.59
CA GLY A 107 -9.61 -19.21 -1.66
C GLY A 107 -9.24 -20.67 -1.32
N LEU A 108 -9.23 -21.03 -0.03
CA LEU A 108 -8.89 -22.38 0.45
C LEU A 108 -10.14 -23.26 0.64
N ALA A 109 -11.34 -22.72 0.48
CA ALA A 109 -12.57 -23.49 0.61
C ALA A 109 -12.61 -24.62 -0.46
N PRO A 110 -12.74 -25.90 -0.05
CA PRO A 110 -12.77 -27.01 -1.00
C PRO A 110 -13.98 -26.85 -1.92
N SER A 111 -13.75 -26.90 -3.24
CA SER A 111 -14.82 -26.93 -4.22
C SER A 111 -15.78 -28.07 -3.88
N PRO A 112 -17.11 -27.87 -3.90
CA PRO A 112 -18.06 -28.93 -3.63
C PRO A 112 -17.81 -30.08 -4.61
N PRO A 113 -17.87 -31.35 -4.18
CA PRO A 113 -17.57 -32.48 -5.05
C PRO A 113 -18.47 -32.41 -6.28
N THR A 114 -17.85 -32.30 -7.45
CA THR A 114 -18.51 -32.33 -8.74
C THR A 114 -19.28 -33.64 -8.81
N ARG A 115 -20.61 -33.56 -8.65
CA ARG A 115 -21.49 -34.72 -8.75
C ARG A 115 -21.39 -35.23 -10.19
N SER A 116 -20.55 -36.24 -10.39
CA SER A 116 -20.49 -37.00 -11.63
C SER A 116 -21.87 -37.61 -11.86
N LEU A 117 -22.66 -36.99 -12.75
CA LEU A 117 -23.82 -37.62 -13.34
C LEU A 117 -23.28 -38.65 -14.34
N GLY A 118 -23.06 -39.86 -13.84
CA GLY A 118 -22.77 -41.03 -14.64
C GLY A 118 -24.05 -41.58 -15.26
N HIS A 119 -23.91 -41.90 -16.56
CA HIS A 119 -24.77 -42.70 -17.46
C HIS A 119 -25.97 -42.03 -18.10
#